data_AF-A0A3D3DMD6-F1
#
_entry.id   AF-A0A3D3DMD6-F1
#
_cell.length_a   1.000
_cell.length_b   1.000
_cell.length_c   1.000
_cell.angle_alpha   90.00
_cell.angle_beta   90.00
_cell.angle_gamma   90.00
#
_symmetry.space_group_name_H-M   'P 1'
#
loop_
_entity.id
_entity.type
_entity.pdbx_description
1 polymer ?
#
loop_
_entity_poly.entity_id
_entity_poly.type
_entity_poly.pdbx_seq_one_letter_code
_entity_poly.pdbx_strand_id
1 'polypeptide(L)'
;HEMYGKHYTMAWPHEEHQSGRPFRCSPLYEDLKSQGACFGEKLGWERPNWFAPEGVVPKDEYSFGEQNWERYSGDEHRAAREAVAVFDQTSFGKFIVEGADSAQALEWICANRIDRPVGSVIYTQLLNSRGGIESDLTVTRLAPDRFYLVTGTGFVTHDFHWI
;
A
#
# COMPACT_ATOMS: atom_id res chain seq x y z
N HIS A 1 -7.22 22.92 -9.55
CA HIS A 1 -8.10 23.13 -10.72
C HIS A 1 -8.77 21.84 -11.21
N GLU A 2 -8.11 20.67 -11.16
CA GLU A 2 -8.67 19.39 -11.64
C GLU A 2 -10.00 18.99 -11.00
N MET A 3 -10.12 18.97 -9.67
CA MET A 3 -11.37 18.59 -9.00
C MET A 3 -12.57 19.45 -9.40
N TYR A 4 -12.34 20.76 -9.58
CA TYR A 4 -13.39 21.66 -10.04
C TYR A 4 -13.77 21.37 -11.50
N GLY A 5 -12.79 21.12 -12.36
CA GLY A 5 -13.02 20.75 -13.76
C GLY A 5 -13.71 19.38 -13.93
N LYS A 6 -13.49 18.44 -13.01
CA LYS A 6 -14.09 17.10 -13.01
C LYS A 6 -15.50 17.03 -12.41
N HIS A 7 -16.05 18.14 -11.92
CA HIS A 7 -17.32 18.12 -11.19
C HIS A 7 -18.50 17.51 -11.97
N TYR A 8 -18.48 17.60 -13.31
CA TYR A 8 -19.50 17.04 -14.19
C TYR A 8 -18.94 16.05 -15.24
N THR A 9 -17.68 15.61 -15.08
CA THR A 9 -17.15 14.56 -15.96
C THR A 9 -17.72 13.21 -15.55
N MET A 10 -17.62 12.22 -16.43
CA MET A 10 -17.96 10.85 -16.05
C MET A 10 -17.01 10.40 -14.94
N ALA A 11 -17.56 9.92 -13.83
CA ALA A 11 -16.79 9.33 -12.74
C ALA A 11 -16.47 7.89 -13.08
N TRP A 12 -15.34 7.68 -13.73
CA TRP A 12 -14.96 6.34 -14.15
C TRP A 12 -14.51 5.49 -12.95
N PRO A 13 -14.81 4.19 -12.93
CA PRO A 13 -14.17 3.27 -12.00
C PRO A 13 -12.65 3.34 -12.15
N HIS A 14 -11.92 3.33 -11.04
CA HIS A 14 -10.45 3.36 -10.99
C HIS A 14 -9.79 4.61 -11.60
N GLU A 15 -10.55 5.70 -11.81
CA GLU A 15 -10.00 6.92 -12.39
C GLU A 15 -8.85 7.49 -11.55
N GLU A 16 -7.70 7.67 -12.19
CA GLU A 16 -6.53 8.31 -11.62
C GLU A 16 -6.53 9.81 -11.94
N HIS A 17 -6.10 10.61 -10.97
CA HIS A 17 -5.93 12.05 -11.16
C HIS A 17 -4.50 12.36 -11.59
N GLN A 18 -4.32 13.46 -12.32
CA GLN A 18 -3.04 13.80 -12.94
C GLN A 18 -2.37 15.03 -12.31
N SER A 19 -3.15 15.96 -11.76
CA SER A 19 -2.58 17.21 -11.26
C SER A 19 -1.74 16.98 -10.02
N GLY A 20 -0.53 17.55 -10.01
CA GLY A 20 0.40 17.46 -8.88
C GLY A 20 1.24 16.19 -8.86
N ARG A 21 1.11 15.32 -9.87
CA ARG A 21 1.92 14.11 -10.03
C ARG A 21 3.13 14.34 -10.95
N PRO A 22 4.26 13.67 -10.70
CA PRO A 22 4.53 12.83 -9.52
C PRO A 22 4.82 13.66 -8.26
N PHE A 23 4.44 13.16 -7.08
CA PHE A 23 4.74 13.82 -5.79
C PHE A 23 5.78 13.07 -4.96
N ARG A 24 5.51 11.82 -4.57
CA ARG A 24 6.46 10.93 -3.88
C ARG A 24 6.75 9.72 -4.75
N CYS A 25 8.02 9.46 -4.99
CA CYS A 25 8.48 8.35 -5.81
C CYS A 25 9.34 7.39 -4.98
N SER A 26 9.24 6.09 -5.25
CA SER A 26 10.19 5.14 -4.69
C SER A 26 11.57 5.28 -5.35
N PRO A 27 12.63 4.74 -4.73
CA PRO A 27 13.94 4.65 -5.38
C PRO A 27 13.94 3.89 -6.72
N LEU A 28 12.91 3.08 -6.97
CA LEU A 28 12.76 2.28 -8.19
C LEU A 28 11.91 2.96 -9.27
N TYR A 29 11.39 4.18 -9.02
CA TYR A 29 10.40 4.80 -9.89
C TYR A 29 10.84 4.88 -11.37
N GLU A 30 12.04 5.39 -11.64
CA GLU A 30 12.54 5.50 -13.03
C GLU A 30 12.78 4.13 -13.68
N ASP A 31 13.29 3.16 -12.91
CA ASP A 31 13.52 1.81 -13.41
C ASP A 31 12.18 1.12 -13.77
N LEU A 32 11.18 1.24 -12.90
CA LEU A 32 9.85 0.67 -13.12
C LEU A 32 9.13 1.37 -14.28
N LYS A 33 9.27 2.69 -14.40
CA LYS A 33 8.76 3.46 -15.54
C LYS A 33 9.37 3.00 -16.86
N SER A 34 10.68 2.76 -16.88
CA SER A 34 11.38 2.25 -18.07
C SER A 34 10.94 0.82 -18.46
N GLN A 35 10.43 0.05 -17.50
CA GLN A 35 9.87 -1.29 -17.69
C GLN A 35 8.37 -1.27 -18.03
N GLY A 36 7.80 -0.10 -18.32
CA GLY A 36 6.41 0.02 -18.75
C GLY A 36 5.39 0.14 -17.62
N ALA A 37 5.79 0.52 -16.41
CA ALA A 37 4.84 0.77 -15.33
C ALA A 37 3.81 1.87 -15.70
N CYS A 38 2.52 1.55 -15.62
CA CYS A 38 1.44 2.52 -15.54
C CYS A 38 1.19 2.85 -14.07
N PHE A 39 1.42 4.11 -13.68
CA PHE A 39 1.37 4.52 -12.28
C PHE A 39 0.00 5.03 -11.86
N GLY A 40 -0.43 4.64 -10.66
CA GLY A 40 -1.50 5.28 -9.89
C GLY A 40 -0.95 6.07 -8.69
N GLU A 41 -1.82 6.87 -8.08
CA GLU A 41 -1.48 7.66 -6.89
C GLU A 41 -2.12 7.10 -5.61
N LYS A 42 -1.33 6.99 -4.55
CA LYS A 42 -1.86 6.71 -3.20
C LYS A 42 -1.10 7.46 -2.11
N LEU A 43 -1.80 8.34 -1.38
CA LEU A 43 -1.25 9.16 -0.30
C LEU A 43 0.06 9.88 -0.70
N GLY A 44 0.06 10.46 -1.89
CA GLY A 44 1.15 11.14 -2.55
C GLY A 44 2.14 10.23 -3.28
N TRP A 45 2.07 8.90 -3.12
CA TRP A 45 3.00 7.98 -3.74
C TRP A 45 2.57 7.55 -5.14
N GLU A 46 3.52 7.58 -6.06
CA GLU A 46 3.43 6.89 -7.34
C GLU A 46 3.63 5.39 -7.12
N ARG A 47 2.65 4.58 -7.53
CA ARG A 47 2.68 3.12 -7.43
C ARG A 47 2.35 2.49 -8.78
N PRO A 48 3.11 1.50 -9.27
CA PRO A 48 2.71 0.76 -10.45
C PRO A 48 1.37 0.07 -10.20
N ASN A 49 0.37 0.39 -11.00
CA ASN A 49 -0.92 -0.30 -11.02
C ASN A 49 -0.83 -1.58 -11.88
N TRP A 50 -0.09 -1.51 -12.99
CA TRP A 50 0.19 -2.60 -13.93
C TRP A 50 1.38 -2.25 -14.83
N PHE A 51 1.89 -3.23 -15.57
CA PHE A 51 3.02 -3.07 -16.50
C PHE A 51 2.60 -3.34 -17.95
N ALA A 52 2.86 -2.38 -18.82
CA ALA A 52 2.64 -2.51 -20.25
C ALA A 52 3.78 -3.29 -20.91
N PRO A 53 3.48 -4.33 -21.73
CA PRO A 53 4.51 -5.02 -22.49
C PRO A 53 5.05 -4.14 -23.64
N GLU A 54 6.12 -4.61 -24.28
CA GLU A 54 6.73 -3.90 -25.41
C GLU A 54 5.70 -3.59 -26.52
N GLY A 55 5.72 -2.35 -27.01
CA GLY A 55 4.78 -1.88 -28.02
C GLY A 55 3.41 -1.43 -27.50
N VAL A 56 3.16 -1.55 -26.19
CA VAL A 56 1.92 -1.08 -25.55
C VAL A 56 2.21 0.20 -24.75
N VAL A 57 1.34 1.19 -24.88
CA VAL A 57 1.46 2.44 -24.11
C VAL A 57 0.96 2.20 -22.68
N PRO A 58 1.75 2.50 -21.63
CA PRO A 58 1.32 2.37 -20.24
C PRO A 58 0.35 3.49 -19.87
N LYS A 59 -0.92 3.29 -20.21
CA LYS A 59 -1.99 4.25 -20.00
C LYS A 59 -3.30 3.54 -19.70
N ASP A 60 -3.99 4.01 -18.66
CA ASP A 60 -5.31 3.55 -18.31
C ASP A 60 -6.35 4.02 -19.35
N GLU A 61 -7.14 3.06 -19.84
CA GLU A 61 -8.31 3.32 -20.68
C GLU A 61 -9.56 2.87 -19.91
N TYR A 62 -10.24 3.85 -19.32
CA TYR A 62 -11.33 3.59 -18.41
C TYR A 62 -12.59 3.07 -19.10
N SER A 63 -13.23 2.11 -18.46
CA SER A 63 -14.50 1.53 -18.86
C SER A 63 -15.40 1.30 -17.64
N PHE A 64 -16.71 1.11 -17.85
CA PHE A 64 -17.58 0.55 -16.80
C PHE A 64 -17.58 -0.98 -16.78
N GLY A 65 -17.00 -1.61 -17.81
CA GLY A 65 -16.80 -3.05 -17.91
C GLY A 65 -15.34 -3.42 -17.67
N GLU A 66 -14.86 -4.36 -18.48
CA GLU A 66 -13.46 -4.81 -18.44
C GLU A 66 -12.50 -3.65 -18.75
N GLN A 67 -11.46 -3.52 -17.94
CA GLN A 67 -10.42 -2.51 -18.10
C GLN A 67 -9.31 -3.00 -19.03
N ASN A 68 -8.66 -2.09 -19.75
CA ASN A 68 -7.60 -2.47 -20.72
C ASN A 68 -6.40 -3.19 -20.08
N TRP A 69 -6.19 -3.01 -18.77
CA TRP A 69 -5.09 -3.63 -18.03
C TRP A 69 -5.39 -5.02 -17.49
N GLU A 70 -6.65 -5.48 -17.44
CA GLU A 70 -7.01 -6.73 -16.75
C GLU A 70 -6.23 -7.95 -17.28
N ARG A 71 -6.07 -8.05 -18.60
CA ARG A 71 -5.26 -9.12 -19.20
C ARG A 71 -3.79 -9.09 -18.75
N TYR A 72 -3.22 -7.89 -18.61
CA TYR A 72 -1.82 -7.72 -18.21
C TYR A 72 -1.65 -8.02 -16.72
N SER A 73 -2.58 -7.58 -15.89
CA SER A 73 -2.64 -8.01 -14.48
C SER A 73 -2.81 -9.53 -14.35
N GLY A 74 -3.53 -10.17 -15.27
CA GLY A 74 -3.63 -11.62 -15.36
C GLY A 74 -2.28 -12.30 -15.66
N ASP A 75 -1.48 -11.72 -16.55
CA ASP A 75 -0.13 -12.17 -16.86
C ASP A 75 0.83 -11.97 -15.67
N GLU A 76 0.76 -10.82 -15.00
CA GLU A 76 1.52 -10.54 -13.76
C GLU A 76 1.16 -11.52 -12.65
N HIS A 77 -0.14 -11.81 -12.47
CA HIS A 77 -0.61 -12.81 -11.52
C HIS A 77 -0.04 -14.20 -11.84
N ARG A 78 -0.07 -14.61 -13.11
CA ARG A 78 0.51 -15.89 -13.54
C ARG A 78 2.01 -15.94 -13.25
N ALA A 79 2.75 -14.87 -13.57
CA ALA A 79 4.17 -14.77 -13.26
C ALA A 79 4.45 -14.88 -11.75
N ALA A 80 3.63 -14.24 -10.90
CA ALA A 80 3.75 -14.35 -9.45
C ALA A 80 3.44 -15.76 -8.90
N ARG A 81 2.64 -16.55 -9.62
CA ARG A 81 2.28 -17.93 -9.23
C ARG A 81 3.26 -18.98 -9.73
N GLU A 82 3.74 -18.81 -10.95
CA GLU A 82 4.47 -19.84 -11.69
C GLU A 82 5.97 -19.53 -11.83
N ALA A 83 6.39 -18.33 -11.48
CA ALA A 83 7.78 -17.87 -11.56
C ALA A 83 8.15 -17.00 -10.36
N VAL A 84 8.72 -15.82 -10.60
CA VAL A 84 9.13 -14.86 -9.58
C VAL A 84 8.59 -13.49 -9.97
N ALA A 85 7.97 -12.80 -9.02
CA ALA A 85 7.51 -11.43 -9.17
C ALA A 85 8.13 -10.54 -8.09
N VAL A 86 8.42 -9.29 -8.45
CA VAL A 86 8.94 -8.27 -7.54
C VAL A 86 7.88 -7.19 -7.37
N PHE A 87 7.57 -6.86 -6.11
CA PHE A 87 6.59 -5.83 -5.77
C PHE A 87 7.28 -4.67 -5.05
N ASP A 88 7.09 -3.45 -5.54
CA ASP A 88 7.54 -2.26 -4.83
C ASP A 88 6.59 -1.89 -3.68
N GLN A 89 7.02 -2.19 -2.46
CA GLN A 89 6.29 -1.85 -1.23
C GLN A 89 6.87 -0.65 -0.46
N THR A 90 7.68 0.18 -1.14
CA THR A 90 8.31 1.37 -0.54
C THR A 90 7.27 2.30 0.10
N SER A 91 6.09 2.41 -0.51
CA SER A 91 5.02 3.33 -0.09
C SER A 91 4.26 2.91 1.17
N PHE A 92 4.42 1.68 1.68
CA PHE A 92 3.72 1.25 2.91
C PHE A 92 4.14 2.11 4.12
N GLY A 93 3.22 2.35 5.06
CA GLY A 93 3.53 3.01 6.34
C GLY A 93 4.41 2.12 7.20
N LYS A 94 5.42 2.71 7.83
CA LYS A 94 6.46 1.99 8.58
C LYS A 94 6.74 2.76 9.86
N PHE A 95 6.50 2.12 11.01
CA PHE A 95 6.72 2.73 12.33
C PHE A 95 7.66 1.87 13.18
N ILE A 96 8.41 2.51 14.05
CA ILE A 96 9.14 1.84 15.13
C ILE A 96 8.45 2.22 16.44
N VAL A 97 8.04 1.20 17.20
CA VAL A 97 7.56 1.35 18.57
C VAL A 97 8.62 0.74 19.47
N GLU A 98 9.21 1.56 20.34
CA GLU A 98 10.33 1.14 21.18
C GLU A 98 10.23 1.72 22.60
N GLY A 99 10.80 1.00 23.56
CA GLY A 99 10.79 1.36 24.97
C GLY A 99 10.34 0.20 25.86
N ALA A 100 10.60 0.32 27.16
CA ALA A 100 10.38 -0.74 28.14
C ALA A 100 8.95 -1.32 28.14
N ASP A 101 7.95 -0.46 27.90
CA ASP A 101 6.53 -0.83 27.91
C ASP A 101 5.94 -1.07 26.52
N SER A 102 6.76 -1.07 25.46
CA SER A 102 6.29 -1.21 24.06
C SER A 102 5.49 -2.49 23.83
N ALA A 103 5.93 -3.61 24.41
CA ALA A 103 5.20 -4.89 24.33
C ALA A 103 3.83 -4.81 25.01
N GLN A 104 3.75 -4.18 26.19
CA GLN A 104 2.51 -4.02 26.92
C GLN A 104 1.53 -3.09 26.19
N ALA A 105 2.02 -1.97 25.66
CA ALA A 105 1.22 -1.04 24.88
C ALA A 105 0.65 -1.71 23.61
N LEU A 106 1.47 -2.49 22.89
CA LEU A 106 1.01 -3.19 21.70
C LEU A 106 0.03 -4.34 22.03
N GLU A 107 0.27 -5.10 23.10
CA GLU A 107 -0.70 -6.11 23.60
C GLU A 107 -2.05 -5.49 23.96
N TRP A 108 -2.07 -4.23 24.41
CA TRP A 108 -3.31 -3.54 24.76
C TRP A 108 -4.16 -3.17 23.53
N ILE A 109 -3.52 -2.66 22.47
CA ILE A 109 -4.24 -2.14 21.29
C ILE A 109 -4.44 -3.18 20.19
N CYS A 110 -3.64 -4.24 20.17
CA CYS A 110 -3.70 -5.29 19.15
C CYS A 110 -4.66 -6.41 19.54
N ALA A 111 -5.44 -6.89 18.57
CA ALA A 111 -6.34 -8.03 18.77
C ALA A 111 -5.63 -9.39 18.83
N ASN A 112 -4.39 -9.48 18.34
CA ASN A 112 -3.58 -10.70 18.35
C ASN A 112 -2.48 -10.61 19.41
N ARG A 113 -2.01 -11.76 19.90
CA ARG A 113 -0.91 -11.84 20.86
C ARG A 113 0.40 -11.37 20.23
N ILE A 114 0.96 -10.30 20.77
CA ILE A 114 2.19 -9.61 20.34
C ILE A 114 3.44 -10.14 21.06
N ASP A 115 3.33 -10.53 22.32
CA ASP A 115 4.40 -11.11 23.13
C ASP A 115 4.72 -12.54 22.67
N ARG A 116 5.40 -12.58 21.54
CA ARG A 116 6.00 -13.75 20.90
C ARG A 116 7.52 -13.54 20.82
N PRO A 117 8.33 -14.60 20.62
CA PRO A 117 9.78 -14.45 20.54
C PRO A 117 10.24 -13.39 19.54
N VAL A 118 11.39 -12.76 19.80
CA VAL A 118 12.06 -11.86 18.85
C VAL A 118 12.26 -12.58 17.50
N GLY A 119 12.00 -11.88 16.41
CA GLY A 119 11.95 -12.42 15.05
C GLY A 119 10.55 -12.82 14.58
N SER A 120 9.54 -12.79 15.46
CA SER A 120 8.15 -13.08 15.08
C SER A 120 7.56 -11.98 14.20
N VAL A 121 6.77 -12.39 13.21
CA VAL A 121 5.93 -11.54 12.36
C VAL A 121 4.46 -11.88 12.66
N ILE A 122 3.68 -10.87 13.03
CA ILE A 122 2.32 -11.02 13.54
C ILE A 122 1.39 -10.11 12.75
N TYR A 123 0.43 -10.69 12.05
CA TYR A 123 -0.69 -9.94 11.49
C TYR A 123 -1.74 -9.75 12.58
N THR A 124 -2.21 -8.50 12.76
CA THR A 124 -3.16 -8.14 13.82
C THR A 124 -4.03 -6.97 13.39
N GLN A 125 -5.20 -6.85 14.02
CA GLN A 125 -6.04 -5.67 13.97
C GLN A 125 -5.73 -4.75 15.16
N LEU A 126 -5.94 -3.45 14.97
CA LEU A 126 -6.08 -2.46 16.04
C LEU A 126 -7.57 -2.21 16.25
N LEU A 127 -8.04 -2.32 17.48
CA LEU A 127 -9.48 -2.19 17.79
C LEU A 127 -9.75 -0.93 18.61
N ASN A 128 -10.92 -0.32 18.39
CA ASN A 128 -11.46 0.71 19.26
C ASN A 128 -12.19 0.12 20.47
N SER A 129 -12.59 1.00 21.40
CA SER A 129 -13.30 0.63 22.64
C SER A 129 -14.68 0.00 22.44
N ARG A 130 -15.22 0.01 21.21
CA ARG A 130 -16.49 -0.64 20.83
C ARG A 130 -16.27 -1.98 20.12
N GLY A 131 -15.03 -2.42 19.96
CA GLY A 131 -14.68 -3.63 19.20
C GLY A 131 -14.71 -3.45 17.68
N GLY A 132 -14.78 -2.21 17.18
CA GLY A 132 -14.63 -1.91 15.76
C GLY A 132 -13.15 -1.93 15.35
N ILE A 133 -12.87 -2.37 14.13
CA ILE A 133 -11.51 -2.38 13.56
C ILE A 133 -11.17 -0.98 13.08
N GLU A 134 -10.13 -0.39 13.64
CA GLU A 134 -9.57 0.90 13.20
C GLU A 134 -8.51 0.71 12.12
N SER A 135 -7.73 -0.37 12.22
CA SER A 135 -6.71 -0.72 11.22
C SER A 135 -6.36 -2.21 11.31
N ASP A 136 -5.72 -2.71 10.25
CA ASP A 136 -4.95 -3.94 10.27
C ASP A 136 -3.49 -3.66 9.88
N LEU A 137 -2.56 -4.33 10.54
CA LEU A 137 -1.14 -4.15 10.27
C LEU A 137 -0.33 -5.39 10.60
N THR A 138 0.92 -5.38 10.15
CA THR A 138 1.89 -6.42 10.49
C THR A 138 2.89 -5.88 11.50
N VAL A 139 3.00 -6.53 12.65
CA VAL A 139 3.99 -6.26 13.70
C VAL A 139 5.14 -7.25 13.56
N THR A 140 6.37 -6.76 13.47
CA THR A 140 7.59 -7.57 13.58
C THR A 140 8.30 -7.22 14.88
N ARG A 141 8.55 -8.21 15.75
CA ARG A 141 9.33 -8.01 16.97
C ARG A 141 10.82 -8.06 16.64
N LEU A 142 11.50 -6.92 16.62
CA LEU A 142 12.91 -6.80 16.26
C LEU A 142 13.85 -7.01 17.45
N ALA A 143 13.42 -6.64 18.66
CA ALA A 143 14.14 -6.83 19.91
C ALA A 143 13.15 -7.00 21.08
N PRO A 144 13.60 -7.28 22.32
CA PRO A 144 12.69 -7.40 23.47
C PRO A 144 11.76 -6.21 23.65
N ASP A 145 12.23 -5.00 23.36
CA ASP A 145 11.62 -3.69 23.56
C ASP A 145 11.53 -2.86 22.26
N ARG A 146 11.58 -3.52 21.09
CA ARG A 146 11.56 -2.84 19.78
C ARG A 146 10.72 -3.61 18.76
N PHE A 147 9.74 -2.92 18.18
CA PHE A 147 8.79 -3.47 17.23
C PHE A 147 8.73 -2.62 15.97
N TYR A 148 8.59 -3.28 14.82
CA TYR A 148 8.43 -2.64 13.52
C TYR A 148 7.05 -2.93 12.97
N LEU A 149 6.27 -1.88 12.81
CA LEU A 149 4.88 -1.94 12.36
C LEU A 149 4.82 -1.53 10.90
N VAL A 150 4.11 -2.32 10.10
CA VAL A 150 3.89 -2.06 8.67
C VAL A 150 2.40 -1.99 8.39
N THR A 151 1.93 -0.85 7.90
CA THR A 151 0.53 -0.58 7.52
C THR A 151 0.41 -0.16 6.04
N GLY A 152 -0.82 -0.18 5.52
CA GLY A 152 -1.13 0.23 4.16
C GLY A 152 -0.82 1.71 3.89
N THR A 153 -0.41 2.02 2.66
CA THR A 153 -0.06 3.38 2.21
C THR A 153 -1.16 4.41 2.46
N GLY A 154 -2.43 4.03 2.36
CA GLY A 154 -3.55 4.97 2.58
C GLY A 154 -3.80 5.31 4.05
N PHE A 155 -3.24 4.54 4.99
CA PHE A 155 -3.59 4.60 6.41
C PHE A 155 -2.46 5.15 7.29
N VAL A 156 -1.31 5.53 6.71
CA VAL A 156 -0.13 5.97 7.49
C VAL A 156 -0.47 7.06 8.49
N THR A 157 -1.14 8.14 8.06
CA THR A 157 -1.49 9.25 8.95
C THR A 157 -2.51 8.83 10.01
N HIS A 158 -3.50 8.05 9.61
CA HIS A 158 -4.56 7.57 10.50
C HIS A 158 -3.98 6.70 11.62
N ASP A 159 -3.22 5.67 11.25
CA ASP A 159 -2.69 4.67 12.17
C ASP A 159 -1.65 5.27 13.11
N PHE A 160 -0.84 6.23 12.62
CA PHE A 160 0.09 6.96 13.47
C PHE A 160 -0.61 7.78 14.55
N HIS A 161 -1.80 8.32 14.28
CA HIS A 161 -2.57 9.08 15.27
C HIS A 161 -3.38 8.18 16.22
N TRP A 162 -3.72 6.97 15.78
CA TRP A 162 -4.43 6.00 16.59
C TRP A 162 -3.53 5.33 17.63
N ILE A 163 -2.30 4.99 17.24
CA ILE A 163 -1.24 4.42 18.10
C ILE A 163 -0.73 5.47 19.07
#